data_AF-A0A385STF0-F1
#
_entry.id   AF-A0A385STF0-F1
#
_cell.length_a   1.000
_cell.length_b   1.000
_cell.length_c   1.000
_cell.angle_alpha   90.00
_cell.angle_beta   90.00
_cell.angle_gamma   90.00
#
_symmetry.space_group_name_H-M   'P 1'
#
loop_
_entity.id
_entity.type
_entity.pdbx_description
1 polymer ?
#
loop_
_entity_poly.entity_id
_entity_poly.type
_entity_poly.pdbx_seq_one_letter_code
_entity_poly.pdbx_strand_id
1 'polypeptide(L)'
;MKSNLSSLKAWRAEEIAKIFLLKSDYKMSIEKYPTPLFDFFVTLKSSPQVQFAIEVKTTVNFQSGIKEQLAKLKIYRNVGMIEVPVLLFRIDEKEESGKLDFLIAPIADNKLLIQNEFHFEELNQDSLKVKIKAIVNWYKAKVAASPDAGL
;
A
#
# COMPACT_ATOMS: atom_id res chain seq x y z
N MET A 1 6.98 -6.34 -24.98
CA MET A 1 6.17 -7.41 -24.35
C MET A 1 6.88 -7.87 -23.08
N LYS A 2 6.26 -7.72 -21.91
CA LYS A 2 6.73 -8.41 -20.69
C LYS A 2 6.59 -9.91 -20.94
N SER A 3 7.66 -10.69 -20.73
CA SER A 3 7.62 -12.14 -20.93
C SER A 3 6.60 -12.78 -19.98
N ASN A 4 5.95 -13.88 -20.38
CA ASN A 4 5.03 -14.64 -19.52
C ASN A 4 5.62 -14.99 -18.14
N LEU A 5 6.94 -15.11 -18.05
CA LEU A 5 7.64 -15.34 -16.78
C LEU A 5 7.63 -14.12 -15.86
N SER A 6 7.77 -12.91 -16.42
CA SER A 6 7.75 -11.67 -15.62
C SER A 6 6.36 -11.36 -15.07
N SER A 7 5.29 -11.66 -15.82
CA SER A 7 3.92 -11.54 -15.33
C SER A 7 3.61 -12.58 -14.25
N LEU A 8 4.07 -13.82 -14.40
CA LEU A 8 3.89 -14.87 -13.38
C LEU A 8 4.57 -14.51 -12.06
N LYS A 9 5.79 -13.94 -12.11
CA LYS A 9 6.51 -13.49 -10.90
C LYS A 9 5.79 -12.35 -10.18
N ALA A 10 5.29 -11.37 -10.93
CA ALA A 10 4.51 -10.27 -10.35
C ALA A 10 3.24 -10.79 -9.69
N TRP A 11 2.52 -11.70 -10.35
CA TRP A 11 1.34 -12.36 -9.79
C TRP A 11 1.67 -13.13 -8.50
N ARG A 12 2.75 -13.92 -8.49
CA ARG A 12 3.16 -14.67 -7.28
C ARG A 12 3.49 -13.73 -6.13
N ALA A 13 4.20 -12.63 -6.39
CA ALA A 13 4.48 -11.62 -5.38
C ALA A 13 3.21 -10.98 -4.81
N GLU A 14 2.23 -10.69 -5.66
CA GLU A 14 0.92 -10.18 -5.27
C GLU A 14 0.18 -11.15 -4.34
N GLU A 15 0.16 -12.44 -4.68
CA GLU A 15 -0.47 -13.48 -3.85
C GLU A 15 0.23 -13.69 -2.51
N ILE A 16 1.58 -13.63 -2.46
CA ILE A 16 2.34 -13.67 -1.21
C ILE A 16 1.92 -12.51 -0.29
N ALA A 17 1.82 -11.29 -0.84
CA ALA A 17 1.40 -10.12 -0.08
C ALA A 17 -0.04 -10.27 0.45
N LYS A 18 -0.97 -10.76 -0.37
CA LYS A 18 -2.36 -11.02 0.05
C LYS A 18 -2.44 -12.07 1.16
N ILE A 19 -1.75 -13.20 1.00
CA ILE A 19 -1.73 -14.27 2.01
C ILE A 19 -1.17 -13.74 3.32
N PHE A 20 -0.10 -12.96 3.28
CA PHE A 20 0.47 -12.34 4.48
C PHE A 20 -0.55 -11.44 5.20
N LEU A 21 -1.25 -10.57 4.46
CA LEU A 21 -2.27 -9.67 5.01
C LEU A 21 -3.46 -10.45 5.60
N LEU A 22 -3.95 -11.48 4.91
CA LEU A 22 -5.06 -12.33 5.35
C LEU A 22 -4.73 -13.18 6.59
N LYS A 23 -3.44 -13.49 6.80
CA LYS A 23 -2.94 -14.18 8.00
C LYS A 23 -2.65 -13.25 9.17
N SER A 24 -2.74 -11.93 8.98
CA SER A 24 -2.54 -10.98 10.07
C SER A 24 -3.71 -10.99 11.06
N ASP A 25 -3.46 -10.50 12.27
CA ASP A 25 -4.50 -10.36 13.31
C ASP A 25 -5.56 -9.31 12.94
N TYR A 26 -5.28 -8.49 11.93
CA TYR A 26 -6.23 -7.52 11.41
C TYR A 26 -7.21 -8.25 10.50
N LYS A 27 -8.48 -8.31 10.91
CA LYS A 27 -9.56 -8.77 10.02
C LYS A 27 -9.68 -7.80 8.85
N MET A 28 -9.14 -8.18 7.69
CA MET A 28 -9.09 -7.34 6.48
C MET A 28 -10.02 -7.88 5.39
N SER A 29 -10.49 -6.98 4.52
CA SER A 29 -11.05 -7.28 3.20
C SER A 29 -10.07 -6.78 2.14
N ILE A 30 -9.78 -7.59 1.13
CA ILE A 30 -8.90 -7.23 0.01
C ILE A 30 -9.76 -7.12 -1.24
N GLU A 31 -9.71 -5.96 -1.90
CA GLU A 31 -10.55 -5.64 -3.06
C GLU A 31 -9.68 -5.15 -4.21
N LYS A 32 -10.01 -5.58 -5.43
CA LYS A 32 -9.39 -5.07 -6.64
C LYS A 32 -10.21 -3.87 -7.12
N TYR A 33 -9.63 -2.68 -7.07
CA TYR A 33 -10.30 -1.47 -7.54
C TYR A 33 -10.24 -1.40 -9.08
N PRO A 34 -11.22 -0.78 -9.76
CA PRO A 34 -11.19 -0.61 -11.21
C PRO A 34 -10.07 0.31 -11.72
N THR A 35 -9.40 1.09 -10.86
CA THR A 35 -8.29 1.96 -11.28
C THR A 35 -6.97 1.19 -11.27
N PRO A 36 -6.16 1.27 -12.34
CA PRO A 36 -4.92 0.52 -12.47
C PRO A 36 -3.73 1.15 -11.72
N LEU A 37 -4.00 2.01 -10.73
CA LEU A 37 -2.94 2.80 -10.08
C LEU A 37 -2.19 1.98 -9.02
N PHE A 38 -2.89 1.11 -8.30
CA PHE A 38 -2.32 0.24 -7.28
C PHE A 38 -2.82 -1.19 -7.51
N ASP A 39 -2.09 -2.18 -7.02
CA ASP A 39 -2.43 -3.59 -7.28
C ASP A 39 -3.75 -4.00 -6.61
N PHE A 40 -3.98 -3.57 -5.36
CA PHE A 40 -5.24 -3.79 -4.64
C PHE A 40 -5.42 -2.84 -3.46
N PHE A 41 -6.63 -2.81 -2.91
CA PHE A 41 -7.00 -2.04 -1.73
C PHE A 41 -7.36 -2.96 -0.57
N VAL A 42 -7.18 -2.43 0.63
CA VAL A 42 -7.44 -3.11 1.88
C VAL A 42 -8.32 -2.26 2.76
N THR A 43 -9.36 -2.88 3.31
CA THR A 43 -10.28 -2.28 4.28
C THR A 43 -10.22 -3.06 5.58
N LEU A 44 -10.11 -2.37 6.72
CA LEU A 44 -10.21 -3.02 8.03
C LEU A 44 -11.68 -3.32 8.36
N LYS A 45 -12.04 -4.58 8.55
CA LYS A 45 -13.44 -4.97 8.85
C LYS A 45 -13.96 -4.37 10.16
N SER A 46 -13.10 -4.19 11.16
CA SER A 46 -13.45 -3.52 12.42
C SER A 46 -13.58 -2.01 12.31
N SER A 47 -13.11 -1.40 11.21
CA SER A 47 -13.20 0.03 10.97
C SER A 47 -13.28 0.27 9.46
N PRO A 48 -14.46 0.07 8.84
CA PRO A 48 -14.63 0.10 7.38
C PRO A 48 -14.23 1.42 6.70
N GLN A 49 -14.18 2.51 7.46
CA GLN A 49 -13.69 3.81 7.01
C GLN A 49 -12.16 3.85 6.83
N VAL A 50 -11.43 2.92 7.45
CA VAL A 50 -9.97 2.83 7.34
C VAL A 50 -9.64 1.97 6.12
N GLN A 51 -9.20 2.65 5.07
CA GLN A 51 -8.83 2.06 3.79
C GLN A 51 -7.40 2.46 3.42
N PHE A 52 -6.69 1.58 2.75
CA PHE A 52 -5.36 1.88 2.20
C PHE A 52 -5.12 1.02 0.96
N ALA A 53 -4.25 1.50 0.08
CA ALA A 53 -3.85 0.73 -1.09
C ALA A 53 -2.54 -0.03 -0.82
N ILE A 54 -2.32 -1.07 -1.62
CA ILE A 54 -1.09 -1.84 -1.65
C ILE A 54 -0.51 -1.78 -3.05
N GLU A 55 0.77 -1.45 -3.12
CA GLU A 55 1.60 -1.61 -4.30
C GLU A 55 2.62 -2.70 -4.03
N VAL A 56 2.72 -3.67 -4.94
CA VAL A 56 3.63 -4.81 -4.84
C VAL A 56 4.67 -4.72 -5.96
N LYS A 57 5.94 -4.90 -5.58
CA LYS A 57 7.06 -5.00 -6.50
C LYS A 57 7.90 -6.21 -6.16
N THR A 58 8.37 -6.93 -7.18
CA THR A 58 9.37 -7.98 -6.98
C THR A 58 10.73 -7.36 -6.67
N THR A 59 11.55 -8.04 -5.87
CA THR A 59 12.89 -7.59 -5.51
C THR A 59 13.78 -7.34 -6.74
N VAL A 60 13.64 -8.17 -7.77
CA VAL A 60 14.42 -8.09 -9.02
C VAL A 60 14.07 -6.85 -9.84
N ASN A 61 12.80 -6.47 -9.91
CA ASN A 61 12.32 -5.36 -10.74
C ASN A 61 11.96 -4.11 -9.92
N PHE A 62 12.41 -4.05 -8.67
CA PHE A 62 12.02 -2.98 -7.76
C PHE A 62 12.39 -1.60 -8.32
N GLN A 63 13.65 -1.39 -8.71
CA GLN A 63 14.16 -0.08 -9.11
C GLN A 63 13.48 0.47 -10.37
N SER A 64 13.29 -0.36 -11.40
CA SER A 64 12.58 0.06 -12.62
C SER A 64 11.09 0.25 -12.35
N GLY A 65 10.45 -0.69 -11.64
CA GLY A 65 9.03 -0.65 -11.34
C GLY A 65 8.62 0.52 -10.45
N ILE A 66 9.44 0.87 -9.45
CA ILE A 66 9.13 2.00 -8.56
C ILE A 66 9.32 3.35 -9.26
N LYS A 67 10.33 3.47 -10.13
CA LYS A 67 10.54 4.69 -10.93
C LYS A 67 9.34 5.00 -11.82
N GLU A 68 8.81 3.98 -12.51
CA GLU A 68 7.59 4.11 -13.33
C GLU A 68 6.39 4.49 -12.47
N GLN A 69 6.24 3.86 -11.30
CA GLN A 69 5.13 4.13 -10.38
C GLN A 69 5.18 5.57 -9.85
N LEU A 70 6.34 6.06 -9.43
CA LEU A 70 6.50 7.44 -8.95
C LEU A 70 6.21 8.47 -10.05
N ALA A 71 6.58 8.18 -11.30
CA ALA A 71 6.24 9.03 -12.44
C ALA A 71 4.71 9.14 -12.63
N LYS A 72 3.99 8.02 -12.54
CA LYS A 72 2.52 8.01 -12.59
C LYS A 72 1.91 8.78 -11.43
N LEU A 73 2.38 8.55 -10.19
CA LEU A 73 1.83 9.20 -9.00
C LEU A 73 1.93 10.73 -9.05
N LYS A 74 2.98 11.30 -9.66
CA LYS A 74 3.08 12.74 -9.88
C LYS A 74 1.94 13.29 -10.74
N ILE A 75 1.50 12.53 -11.74
CA ILE A 75 0.36 12.90 -12.60
C ILE A 75 -0.94 12.86 -11.79
N TYR A 76 -1.19 11.76 -11.08
CA TYR A 76 -2.42 11.57 -10.28
C TYR A 76 -2.54 12.53 -9.09
N ARG A 77 -1.42 12.94 -8.49
CA ARG A 77 -1.40 13.97 -7.44
C ARG A 77 -1.98 15.30 -7.95
N ASN A 78 -1.63 15.70 -9.16
CA ASN A 78 -2.03 17.00 -9.71
C ASN A 78 -3.53 17.09 -10.04
N VAL A 79 -4.21 15.94 -10.15
CA VAL A 79 -5.65 15.84 -10.42
C VAL A 79 -6.46 15.40 -9.19
N GLY A 80 -5.85 15.39 -8.00
CA GLY A 80 -6.54 15.10 -6.73
C GLY A 80 -6.94 13.64 -6.51
N MET A 81 -6.41 12.68 -7.28
CA MET A 81 -6.85 11.28 -7.24
C MET A 81 -6.12 10.41 -6.20
N ILE A 82 -5.32 11.01 -5.32
CA ILE A 82 -4.58 10.30 -4.27
C ILE A 82 -5.14 10.72 -2.92
N GLU A 83 -5.99 9.86 -2.33
CA GLU A 83 -6.74 10.19 -1.11
C GLU A 83 -6.54 9.22 0.05
N VAL A 84 -5.77 8.15 -0.17
CA VAL A 84 -5.48 7.11 0.83
C VAL A 84 -3.98 6.87 1.00
N PRO A 85 -3.54 6.43 2.19
CA PRO A 85 -2.20 5.87 2.38
C PRO A 85 -1.96 4.66 1.47
N VAL A 86 -0.69 4.45 1.10
CA VAL A 86 -0.30 3.32 0.26
C VAL A 86 0.93 2.66 0.84
N LEU A 87 0.82 1.35 1.12
CA LEU A 87 1.97 0.55 1.51
C LEU A 87 2.63 -0.05 0.27
N LEU A 88 3.96 -0.06 0.29
CA LEU A 88 4.81 -0.65 -0.72
C LEU A 88 5.40 -1.96 -0.21
N PHE A 89 5.07 -3.04 -0.88
CA PHE A 89 5.60 -4.37 -0.60
C PHE A 89 6.69 -4.68 -1.62
N ARG A 90 7.90 -4.95 -1.14
CA ARG A 90 8.99 -5.48 -1.95
C ARG A 90 9.16 -6.96 -1.62
N ILE A 91 8.73 -7.83 -2.54
CA ILE A 91 8.68 -9.28 -2.31
C ILE A 91 9.78 -9.99 -3.07
N ASP A 92 10.46 -10.92 -2.41
CA ASP A 92 11.25 -11.97 -3.06
C ASP A 92 10.36 -13.20 -3.24
N GLU A 93 9.93 -13.45 -4.48
CA GLU A 93 8.99 -14.53 -4.77
C GLU A 93 9.61 -15.93 -4.65
N LYS A 94 10.93 -16.03 -4.64
CA LYS A 94 11.63 -17.32 -4.51
C LYS A 94 11.76 -17.73 -3.06
N GLU A 95 12.15 -16.78 -2.22
CA GLU A 95 12.35 -16.99 -0.78
C GLU A 95 11.06 -16.83 0.03
N GLU A 96 9.96 -16.43 -0.61
CA GLU A 96 8.66 -16.13 0.03
C GLU A 96 8.80 -15.14 1.20
N SER A 97 9.73 -14.21 1.06
CA SER A 97 10.03 -13.15 2.01
C SER A 97 9.72 -11.79 1.40
N GLY A 98 9.69 -10.76 2.24
CA GLY A 98 9.44 -9.42 1.75
C GLY A 98 9.87 -8.35 2.71
N LYS A 99 9.76 -7.13 2.24
CA LYS A 99 9.94 -5.91 3.01
C LYS A 99 8.80 -4.96 2.75
N LEU A 100 8.53 -4.06 3.69
CA LEU A 100 7.46 -3.10 3.56
C LEU A 100 7.92 -1.69 3.94
N ASP A 101 7.34 -0.70 3.26
CA ASP A 101 7.40 0.70 3.66
C ASP A 101 6.16 1.45 3.13
N PHE A 102 6.07 2.76 3.31
CA PHE A 102 5.06 3.58 2.66
C PHE A 102 5.52 4.03 1.27
N LEU A 103 4.67 3.84 0.25
CA LEU A 103 4.76 4.58 -1.01
C LEU A 103 4.16 5.97 -0.85
N ILE A 104 3.01 6.03 -0.17
CA ILE A 104 2.30 7.26 0.15
C ILE A 104 2.05 7.25 1.64
N ALA A 105 2.84 8.03 2.36
CA ALA A 105 2.85 8.05 3.80
C ALA A 105 1.78 9.02 4.34
N PRO A 106 1.01 8.63 5.36
CA PRO A 106 0.26 9.57 6.15
C PRO A 106 1.23 10.44 6.95
N ILE A 107 1.07 11.75 6.86
CA ILE A 107 1.83 12.73 7.64
C ILE A 107 0.88 13.61 8.46
N ALA A 108 1.44 14.54 9.24
CA ALA A 108 0.66 15.49 10.03
C ALA A 108 -0.30 16.33 9.17
N ASP A 109 -1.28 16.95 9.84
CA ASP A 109 -2.31 17.80 9.24
C ASP A 109 -3.17 17.10 8.18
N ASN A 110 -3.39 15.79 8.34
CA ASN A 110 -4.20 14.95 7.44
C ASN A 110 -3.70 14.95 5.99
N LYS A 111 -2.40 15.20 5.78
CA LYS A 111 -1.77 15.19 4.45
C LYS A 111 -1.19 13.81 4.12
N LEU A 112 -1.01 13.60 2.83
CA LEU A 112 -0.35 12.43 2.26
C LEU A 112 0.93 12.86 1.54
N LEU A 113 2.02 12.12 1.77
CA LEU A 113 3.32 12.38 1.16
C LEU A 113 3.74 11.20 0.29
N ILE A 114 3.96 11.46 -1.00
CA ILE A 114 4.59 10.48 -1.89
C ILE A 114 6.07 10.38 -1.53
N GLN A 115 6.51 9.21 -1.12
CA GLN A 115 7.90 8.93 -0.75
C GLN A 115 8.75 8.71 -2.00
N ASN A 116 9.96 9.27 -2.03
CA ASN A 116 10.95 9.02 -3.09
C ASN A 116 12.13 8.17 -2.59
N GLU A 117 12.27 8.04 -1.27
CA GLU A 117 13.29 7.24 -0.60
C GLU A 117 12.59 6.29 0.37
N PHE A 118 13.06 5.04 0.44
CA PHE A 118 12.38 3.98 1.18
C PHE A 118 13.31 3.39 2.24
N HIS A 119 12.81 3.30 3.46
CA HIS A 119 13.47 2.70 4.61
C HIS A 119 12.77 1.38 4.93
N PHE A 120 13.02 0.39 4.08
CA PHE A 120 12.36 -0.90 4.13
C PHE A 120 12.60 -1.64 5.44
N GLU A 121 11.51 -2.03 6.09
CA GLU A 121 11.48 -2.95 7.23
C GLU A 121 11.13 -4.36 6.74
N GLU A 122 11.62 -5.39 7.42
CA GLU A 122 11.26 -6.79 7.11
C GLU A 122 9.74 -6.99 7.21
N LEU A 123 9.16 -7.78 6.31
CA LEU A 123 7.72 -8.04 6.28
C LEU A 123 7.33 -9.03 7.39
N ASN A 124 6.88 -8.49 8.52
CA ASN A 124 6.36 -9.27 9.65
C ASN A 124 5.17 -8.56 10.33
N GLN A 125 4.57 -9.23 11.33
CA GLN A 125 3.38 -8.71 12.01
C GLN A 125 3.67 -7.41 12.77
N ASP A 126 4.87 -7.24 13.33
CA ASP A 126 5.25 -6.05 14.09
C ASP A 126 5.40 -4.83 13.18
N SER A 127 6.13 -4.97 12.07
CA SER A 127 6.27 -3.91 11.06
C SER A 127 4.91 -3.54 10.46
N LEU A 128 4.06 -4.53 10.16
CA LEU A 128 2.71 -4.29 9.65
C LEU A 128 1.89 -3.50 10.67
N LYS A 129 1.89 -3.92 11.94
CA LYS A 129 1.18 -3.25 13.04
C LYS A 129 1.58 -1.79 13.19
N VAL A 130 2.87 -1.47 13.06
CA VAL A 130 3.34 -0.08 13.09
C VAL A 130 2.71 0.75 11.95
N LYS A 131 2.72 0.24 10.71
CA LYS A 131 2.13 0.97 9.58
C LYS A 131 0.61 1.09 9.69
N ILE A 132 -0.09 0.02 10.08
CA ILE A 132 -1.54 0.05 10.27
C ILE A 132 -1.92 1.04 11.36
N LYS A 133 -1.17 1.10 12.47
CA LYS A 133 -1.39 2.09 13.54
C LYS A 133 -1.25 3.53 13.01
N ALA A 134 -0.24 3.79 12.18
CA ALA A 134 -0.07 5.11 11.55
C ALA A 134 -1.26 5.48 10.65
N ILE A 135 -1.74 4.54 9.83
CA ILE A 135 -2.91 4.73 8.96
C ILE A 135 -4.17 5.00 9.80
N VAL A 136 -4.44 4.19 10.83
CA VAL A 136 -5.60 4.36 11.71
C VAL A 136 -5.57 5.72 12.41
N ASN A 137 -4.42 6.14 12.93
CA ASN A 137 -4.26 7.43 13.59
C ASN A 137 -4.53 8.61 12.64
N TRP A 138 -4.05 8.50 11.40
CA TRP A 138 -4.31 9.51 10.36
C TRP A 138 -5.81 9.63 10.03
N TYR A 139 -6.53 8.51 9.89
CA TYR A 139 -7.98 8.55 9.68
C TYR A 139 -8.73 9.18 10.86
N LYS A 140 -8.32 8.87 12.10
CA LYS A 140 -8.93 9.48 13.30
C LYS A 140 -8.73 11.00 13.32
N ALA A 141 -7.53 11.48 12.99
CA ALA A 141 -7.26 12.91 12.89
C ALA A 141 -8.03 13.58 11.74
N LYS A 142 -8.22 12.87 10.61
CA LYS A 142 -9.01 13.34 9.47
C LYS A 142 -10.47 13.54 9.83
N VAL A 143 -11.08 12.56 10.52
CA VAL A 143 -12.47 12.66 11.00
C VAL A 143 -12.63 13.79 12.01
N ALA A 144 -11.71 13.92 12.98
CA ALA A 144 -11.75 14.98 13.98
C ALA A 144 -11.65 16.40 13.38
N ALA A 145 -10.90 16.56 12.29
CA ALA A 145 -10.74 17.83 11.59
C ALA A 145 -11.89 18.17 10.63
N SER A 146 -12.87 17.27 10.43
CA SER A 146 -14.04 17.52 9.57
C SER A 146 -15.32 16.96 10.20
N PRO A 147 -15.78 17.51 11.35
CA PRO A 147 -16.92 16.99 12.09
C PRO A 147 -18.24 17.05 11.31
N ASP A 148 -18.37 18.01 10.38
CA ASP A 148 -19.59 18.30 9.62
C ASP A 148 -19.71 17.50 8.31
N ALA A 149 -18.79 16.57 8.03
CA ALA A 149 -18.85 15.75 6.81
C ALA A 149 -19.92 14.64 6.86
N GLY A 150 -20.73 14.57 7.91
CA GLY A 150 -21.90 13.69 8.01
C GLY A 150 -21.55 12.21 7.82
N LEU A 151 -21.05 11.59 8.89
CA LEU A 151 -21.12 10.13 9.07
C LEU A 151 -22.36 9.78 9.88
#